data_AF-A0A969J960-F1
#
_entry.id   AF-A0A969J960-F1
#
_cell.length_a   1.000
_cell.length_b   1.000
_cell.length_c   1.000
_cell.angle_alpha   90.00
_cell.angle_beta   90.00
_cell.angle_gamma   90.00
#
_symmetry.space_group_name_H-M   'P 1'
#
loop_
_entity.id
_entity.type
_entity.pdbx_description
1 polymer ?
#
loop_
_entity_poly.entity_id
_entity_poly.type
_entity_poly.pdbx_seq_one_letter_code
_entity_poly.pdbx_strand_id
1 'polypeptide(L)' 'MSYDFEVGIDAIALANGLTVDQVSLSVVGGNTEIMVGDEVLAILTGVEDPTQVDISVM' A
#
# COMPACT_ATOMS: atom_id res chain seq x y z
N MET A 1 -6.08 13.27 13.75
CA MET A 1 -5.77 13.15 12.32
C MET A 1 -6.71 12.12 11.78
N SER A 2 -7.57 12.47 10.82
CA SER A 2 -8.38 11.48 10.09
C SER A 2 -7.50 10.95 8.97
N TYR A 3 -7.37 9.64 8.86
CA TYR A 3 -6.84 8.99 7.66
C TYR A 3 -8.02 8.83 6.70
N ASP A 4 -7.82 9.11 5.42
CA ASP A 4 -8.88 9.12 4.40
C ASP A 4 -8.77 7.98 3.39
N PHE A 5 -7.76 7.10 3.51
CA PHE A 5 -7.67 5.90 2.68
C PHE A 5 -8.74 4.88 3.07
N GLU A 6 -9.65 4.61 2.15
CA GLU A 6 -10.74 3.65 2.32
C GLU A 6 -10.49 2.39 1.51
N VAL A 7 -10.31 1.29 2.23
CA VAL A 7 -10.11 -0.04 1.67
C VAL A 7 -11.30 -0.46 0.78
N GLY A 8 -11.01 -0.89 -0.44
CA GLY A 8 -12.01 -1.29 -1.43
C GLY A 8 -12.72 -0.13 -2.15
N ILE A 9 -12.34 1.12 -1.84
CA ILE A 9 -12.84 2.33 -2.51
C ILE A 9 -11.67 3.06 -3.19
N ASP A 10 -10.60 3.29 -2.43
CA ASP A 10 -9.38 3.93 -2.93
C ASP A 10 -8.39 2.90 -3.48
N ALA A 11 -7.59 3.35 -4.45
CA ALA A 11 -6.53 2.56 -5.07
C ALA A 11 -5.19 3.28 -4.98
N ILE A 12 -4.11 2.50 -4.77
CA ILE A 12 -2.74 2.99 -4.87
C ILE A 12 -2.24 2.74 -6.28
N ALA A 13 -1.88 3.82 -6.97
CA ALA A 13 -1.30 3.74 -8.31
C ALA A 13 0.23 3.66 -8.25
N LEU A 14 0.81 2.71 -8.98
CA LEU A 14 2.25 2.62 -9.19
C LEU A 14 2.65 3.43 -10.42
N ALA A 15 3.68 4.26 -10.27
CA ALA A 15 4.21 5.12 -11.31
C ALA A 15 5.68 4.79 -11.62
N ASN A 16 6.24 5.44 -12.65
CA ASN A 16 7.65 5.35 -13.03
C ASN A 16 8.14 3.93 -13.38
N GLY A 17 7.27 3.11 -13.97
CA GLY A 17 7.61 1.77 -14.44
C GLY A 17 7.69 0.71 -13.34
N LEU A 18 7.24 1.03 -12.13
CA LEU A 18 7.01 0.03 -11.09
C LEU A 18 5.89 -0.91 -11.50
N THR A 19 6.11 -2.21 -11.32
CA THR A 19 5.08 -3.23 -11.51
C THR A 19 4.60 -3.77 -10.17
N VAL A 20 3.38 -4.31 -10.13
CA VAL A 20 2.79 -4.90 -8.92
C VAL A 20 3.69 -6.01 -8.35
N ASP A 21 4.35 -6.78 -9.21
CA ASP A 21 5.23 -7.88 -8.80
C ASP A 21 6.48 -7.42 -8.02
N GLN A 22 6.83 -6.13 -8.10
CA GLN A 22 7.94 -5.54 -7.36
C GLN A 22 7.53 -5.02 -5.98
N VAL A 23 6.22 -4.95 -5.71
CA VAL A 23 5.66 -4.41 -4.49
C VAL A 23 5.37 -5.52 -3.49
N SER A 24 5.77 -5.30 -2.24
CA SER A 24 5.39 -6.15 -1.12
C SER A 24 4.65 -5.33 -0.07
N LEU A 25 3.64 -5.95 0.55
CA LEU A 25 2.88 -5.36 1.65
C LEU A 25 3.28 -6.02 2.97
N SER A 26 3.57 -5.21 3.98
CA SER A 26 3.97 -5.67 5.31
C SER A 26 3.14 -4.98 6.40
N VAL A 27 2.64 -5.74 7.37
CA VAL A 27 1.87 -5.19 8.49
C VAL A 27 2.80 -4.92 9.68
N VAL A 28 2.91 -3.67 10.08
CA VAL A 28 3.76 -3.24 11.20
C VAL A 28 2.97 -2.31 12.11
N GLY A 29 2.75 -2.73 13.36
CA GLY A 29 2.16 -1.88 14.40
C GLY A 29 0.75 -1.36 14.08
N GLY A 30 -0.08 -2.14 13.39
CA GLY A 30 -1.44 -1.75 13.01
C GLY A 30 -1.53 -0.96 11.69
N ASN A 31 -0.44 -0.87 10.95
CA ASN A 31 -0.36 -0.20 9.65
C ASN A 31 0.13 -1.16 8.58
N THR A 32 -0.19 -0.87 7.33
CA THR A 32 0.36 -1.57 6.16
C THR A 32 1.42 -0.70 5.49
N GLU A 33 2.65 -1.19 5.44
CA GLU A 33 3.74 -0.59 4.67
C GLU A 33 3.73 -1.15 3.24
N ILE A 34 3.84 -0.26 2.25
CA ILE A 34 4.00 -0.58 0.84
C ILE A 34 5.48 -0.44 0.50
N MET A 35 6.11 -1.55 0.10
CA MET A 35 7.56 -1.62 -0.05
C MET A 35 7.99 -2.09 -1.44
N VAL A 36 9.18 -1.65 -1.89
CA VAL A 36 9.90 -2.19 -3.05
C VAL A 36 11.31 -2.57 -2.61
N GLY A 37 11.59 -3.87 -2.56
CA GLY A 37 12.81 -4.37 -1.92
C GLY A 37 12.85 -3.98 -0.44
N ASP A 38 13.87 -3.21 -0.04
CA ASP A 38 14.04 -2.71 1.34
C ASP A 38 13.51 -1.27 1.54
N GLU A 39 12.93 -0.64 0.51
CA GLU A 39 12.43 0.74 0.56
C GLU A 39 10.94 0.78 0.88
N VAL A 40 10.55 1.60 1.86
CA VAL A 40 9.14 1.93 2.16
C VAL A 40 8.69 3.09 1.29
N LEU A 41 7.73 2.85 0.41
CA LEU A 41 7.15 3.86 -0.49
C LEU A 41 5.99 4.62 0.16
N ALA A 42 5.16 3.92 0.93
CA ALA A 42 4.00 4.49 1.60
C ALA A 42 3.60 3.69 2.85
N ILE A 43 2.89 4.33 3.77
CA ILE A 43 2.33 3.71 4.98
C ILE A 43 0.83 4.00 5.02
N LEU A 44 0.02 2.95 4.93
CA LEU A 44 -1.42 3.00 5.13
C LEU A 44 -1.70 2.83 6.63
N THR A 45 -2.03 3.94 7.28
CA THR A 45 -2.22 3.94 8.74
C THR A 45 -3.58 3.36 9.09
N GLY A 46 -3.63 2.43 10.05
CA GLY A 46 -4.87 1.75 10.47
C GLY A 46 -5.38 0.68 9.49
N VAL A 47 -4.62 0.35 8.45
CA VAL A 47 -4.90 -0.80 7.57
C VAL A 47 -4.11 -1.98 8.07
N GLU A 48 -4.79 -2.93 8.71
CA GLU A 48 -4.16 -4.12 9.32
C GLU A 48 -4.25 -5.37 8.43
N ASP A 49 -5.08 -5.33 7.39
CA ASP A 49 -5.26 -6.41 6.42
C ASP A 49 -4.87 -5.92 5.01
N PRO A 50 -3.64 -6.21 4.55
CA PRO A 50 -3.14 -5.75 3.27
C PRO A 50 -3.82 -6.45 2.08
N THR A 51 -4.52 -7.57 2.29
CA THR A 51 -5.19 -8.30 1.21
C THR A 51 -6.36 -7.52 0.61
N GLN A 52 -6.80 -6.47 1.28
CA GLN A 52 -7.90 -5.62 0.85
C GLN A 52 -7.42 -4.34 0.13
N VAL A 53 -6.10 -4.10 0.08
CA VAL A 53 -5.51 -2.95 -0.62
C VAL A 53 -5.48 -3.22 -2.12
N ASP A 54 -6.14 -2.36 -2.91
CA ASP A 54 -6.07 -2.42 -4.36
C ASP A 54 -4.84 -1.65 -4.88
N ILE A 55 -3.93 -2.35 -5.57
CA ILE A 55 -2.72 -1.79 -6.18
C ILE A 55 -2.82 -1.98 -7.69
N SER A 56 -2.76 -0.87 -8.40
CA SER A 56 -2.89 -0.86 -9.86
C SER A 56 -1.68 -0.20 -10.53
N VAL A 57 -1.36 -0.65 -11.75
CA VAL A 57 -0.40 0.01 -12.62
C VAL A 57 -1.18 0.97 -13.52
N MET A 58 -0.71 2.20 -13.65
CA MET A 58 -1.27 3.20 -14.60
C MET A 58 -0.68 3.09 -15.99
#